data_AF-A0A016QLU4-F1
#
_entry.id   AF-A0A016QLU4-F1
#
_cell.length_a   1.000
_cell.length_b   1.000
_cell.length_c   1.000
_cell.angle_alpha   90.00
_cell.angle_beta   90.00
_cell.angle_gamma   90.00
#
_symmetry.space_group_name_H-M   'P 1'
#
loop_
_entity.id
_entity.type
_entity.pdbx_description
1 polymer ?
#
loop_
_entity_poly.entity_id
_entity_poly.type
_entity_poly.pdbx_seq_one_letter_code
_entity_poly.pdbx_strand_id
1 'polypeptide(L)'
;MQPGQVSMVILPLIAVPPGRIAPDQLTLSAELRASVQAHLDERRLVGTTLEVRAPQLFWVSVSALIRVPPGSSRGLKADVRRAAEALLYRYLNPHTGGSAGTGWPFGRTLHLSELYSLLRTVPGGDFVEDVQVFLTEPGQQDLRQPVSTQLLLPPQGVVVSDLHTVRVE
;
A
#
# COMPACT_ATOMS: atom_id res chain seq x y z
N MET A 1 -1.62 26.96 2.65
CA MET A 1 -0.18 27.26 2.56
C MET A 1 0.00 28.75 2.70
N GLN A 2 0.79 29.21 3.68
CA GLN A 2 1.16 30.62 3.78
C GLN A 2 2.36 30.91 2.87
N PRO A 3 2.54 32.14 2.36
CA PRO A 3 3.75 32.52 1.63
C PRO A 3 5.00 32.19 2.44
N GLY A 4 6.00 31.57 1.81
CA GLY A 4 7.25 31.17 2.47
C GLY A 4 7.20 29.86 3.25
N GLN A 5 6.12 29.09 3.20
CA GLN A 5 6.07 27.76 3.83
C GLN A 5 6.38 26.64 2.82
N VAL A 6 7.33 25.76 3.16
CA VAL A 6 7.67 24.55 2.41
C VAL A 6 7.36 23.34 3.28
N SER A 7 6.52 22.44 2.78
CA SER A 7 6.21 21.17 3.45
C SER A 7 6.94 20.03 2.76
N MET A 8 7.74 19.27 3.51
CA MET A 8 8.34 18.03 3.05
C MET A 8 7.64 16.84 3.71
N VAL A 9 7.22 15.88 2.88
CA VAL A 9 6.59 14.64 3.32
C VAL A 9 7.62 13.53 3.23
N ILE A 10 7.77 12.76 4.31
CA ILE A 10 8.79 11.71 4.42
C ILE A 10 8.13 10.40 4.82
N LEU A 11 8.32 9.38 4.00
CA LEU A 11 8.01 8.01 4.33
C LEU A 11 9.25 7.36 4.97
N PRO A 12 9.20 6.90 6.23
CA PRO A 12 10.33 6.24 6.88
C PRO A 12 10.78 5.00 6.11
N LEU A 13 12.09 4.82 5.95
CA LEU A 13 12.63 3.62 5.32
C LEU A 13 12.60 2.45 6.31
N ILE A 14 12.10 1.29 5.86
CA ILE A 14 11.99 0.08 6.69
C ILE A 14 12.61 -1.13 5.97
N ALA A 15 12.96 -2.15 6.75
CA ALA A 15 13.19 -3.48 6.20
C ALA A 15 11.84 -4.07 5.79
N VAL A 16 11.59 -4.13 4.48
CA VAL A 16 10.27 -4.48 3.92
C VAL A 16 9.97 -5.96 4.19
N PRO A 17 8.91 -6.29 4.96
CA PRO A 17 8.50 -7.68 5.15
C PRO A 17 7.82 -8.24 3.88
N PRO A 18 7.80 -9.57 3.69
CA PRO A 18 7.10 -10.21 2.58
C PRO A 18 5.55 -10.18 2.71
N GLY A 19 5.02 -9.65 3.82
CA GLY A 19 3.61 -9.61 4.14
C GLY A 19 3.18 -8.25 4.67
N ARG A 20 2.21 -8.25 5.60
CA ARG A 20 1.68 -7.03 6.23
C ARG A 20 2.79 -6.22 6.91
N ILE A 21 2.81 -4.92 6.64
CA ILE A 21 3.68 -3.97 7.33
C ILE A 21 3.06 -3.62 8.68
N ALA A 22 3.85 -3.61 9.75
CA ALA A 22 3.34 -3.20 11.05
C ALA A 22 3.24 -1.65 11.09
N PRO A 23 2.09 -1.06 11.52
CA PRO A 23 1.87 0.38 11.45
C PRO A 23 2.90 1.25 12.17
N ASP A 24 3.44 0.75 13.27
CA ASP A 24 4.52 1.36 14.05
C ASP A 24 5.81 1.52 13.24
N GLN A 25 6.09 0.62 12.29
CA GLN A 25 7.28 0.72 11.43
C GLN A 25 7.24 1.93 10.48
N LEU A 26 6.04 2.38 10.08
CA LEU A 26 5.86 3.55 9.22
C LEU A 26 5.65 4.84 10.01
N THR A 27 5.76 4.78 11.34
CA THR A 27 5.64 5.97 12.19
C THR A 27 6.89 6.83 12.05
N LEU A 28 6.71 8.09 11.68
CA LEU A 28 7.80 9.06 11.64
C LEU A 28 8.20 9.44 13.08
N SER A 29 9.29 8.85 13.56
CA SER A 29 9.81 9.11 14.91
C SER A 29 10.23 10.58 15.10
N ALA A 30 10.23 11.04 16.35
CA ALA A 30 10.64 12.40 16.68
C ALA A 30 12.11 12.64 16.32
N GLU A 31 12.96 11.62 16.51
CA GLU A 31 14.39 11.64 16.22
C GLU A 31 14.64 11.75 14.72
N LEU A 32 13.98 10.92 13.90
CA LEU A 32 14.08 10.98 12.44
C LEU A 32 13.60 12.33 11.91
N ARG A 33 12.46 12.81 12.42
CA ARG A 33 11.93 14.13 12.06
C ARG A 33 12.93 15.24 12.39
N ALA A 34 13.47 15.26 13.61
CA ALA A 34 14.42 16.28 14.06
C ALA A 34 15.72 16.23 13.24
N SER A 35 16.23 15.03 12.94
CA SER A 35 17.42 14.85 12.11
C SER A 35 17.23 15.41 10.70
N VAL A 36 16.09 15.14 10.06
CA VAL A 36 15.82 15.66 8.71
C VAL A 36 15.57 17.16 8.75
N GLN A 37 14.82 17.64 9.75
CA GLN A 37 14.58 19.08 9.94
C GLN A 37 15.90 19.84 10.07
N ALA A 38 16.80 19.39 10.95
CA ALA A 38 18.11 20.01 11.13
C ALA A 38 18.94 20.02 9.84
N HIS A 39 18.97 18.90 9.12
CA HIS A 39 19.68 18.80 7.84
C HIS A 39 19.17 19.80 6.79
N LEU A 40 17.86 20.02 6.73
CA LEU A 40 17.26 20.91 5.75
C LEU A 40 17.30 22.39 6.19
N ASP A 41 17.25 22.66 7.50
CA ASP A 41 17.36 24.02 8.05
C ASP A 41 18.71 24.67 7.75
N GLU A 42 19.79 23.89 7.67
CA GLU A 42 21.11 24.38 7.22
C GLU A 42 21.10 24.89 5.77
N ARG A 43 20.15 24.45 4.95
CA ARG A 43 20.11 24.64 3.49
C ARG A 43 18.91 25.48 3.02
N ARG A 44 18.04 25.90 3.94
CA ARG A 44 16.82 26.64 3.59
C ARG A 44 17.12 28.10 3.24
N LEU A 45 16.30 28.67 2.36
CA LEU A 45 16.33 30.09 2.07
C LEU A 45 15.90 30.89 3.31
N VAL A 46 16.58 32.01 3.56
CA VAL A 46 16.20 32.96 4.60
C VAL A 46 14.75 33.41 4.37
N GLY A 47 13.95 33.41 5.43
CA GLY A 47 12.52 33.74 5.37
C GLY A 47 11.59 32.58 4.96
N THR A 48 12.13 31.38 4.70
CA THR A 48 11.32 30.18 4.47
C THR A 48 11.13 29.38 5.75
N THR A 49 9.90 28.98 6.06
CA THR A 49 9.57 28.03 7.13
C THR A 49 9.44 26.65 6.52
N LEU A 50 10.31 25.74 6.92
CA LEU A 50 10.26 24.35 6.49
C LEU A 50 9.54 23.49 7.53
N GLU A 51 8.68 22.60 7.07
CA GLU A 51 8.01 21.64 7.92
C GLU A 51 8.14 20.21 7.37
N VAL A 52 8.71 19.32 8.18
CA VAL A 52 8.77 17.89 7.90
C VAL A 52 7.55 17.18 8.48
N ARG A 53 6.82 16.41 7.67
CA ARG A 53 5.60 15.66 8.06
C ARG A 53 5.62 14.21 7.56
N ALA A 54 4.82 13.36 8.20
CA ALA A 54 4.53 12.02 7.71
C ALA A 54 3.48 12.08 6.58
N PRO A 55 3.47 11.11 5.66
CA PRO A 55 2.43 11.00 4.64
C PRO A 55 1.10 10.54 5.23
N GLN A 56 0.04 10.74 4.44
CA GLN A 56 -1.24 10.12 4.74
C GLN A 56 -1.19 8.66 4.26
N LEU A 57 -1.21 7.73 5.20
CA LEU A 57 -1.17 6.30 4.91
C LEU A 57 -2.58 5.78 4.71
N PHE A 58 -2.85 5.20 3.54
CA PHE A 58 -4.11 4.57 3.21
C PHE A 58 -3.90 3.05 3.26
N TRP A 59 -4.37 2.44 4.33
CA TRP A 59 -4.24 1.00 4.53
C TRP A 59 -5.29 0.28 3.70
N VAL A 60 -4.84 -0.62 2.84
CA VAL A 60 -5.66 -1.29 1.84
C VAL A 60 -5.67 -2.78 2.11
N SER A 61 -6.86 -3.29 2.41
CA SER A 61 -7.16 -4.71 2.44
C SER A 61 -7.85 -5.12 1.13
N VAL A 62 -7.57 -6.34 0.68
CA VAL A 62 -8.13 -6.89 -0.56
C VAL A 62 -8.71 -8.25 -0.26
N SER A 63 -9.97 -8.46 -0.65
CA SER A 63 -10.60 -9.77 -0.69
C SER A 63 -10.72 -10.20 -2.14
N ALA A 64 -10.20 -11.36 -2.49
CA ALA A 64 -10.26 -11.88 -3.85
C ALA A 64 -10.77 -13.33 -3.89
N LEU A 65 -11.56 -13.64 -4.91
CA LEU A 65 -11.99 -14.99 -5.25
C LEU A 65 -11.39 -15.38 -6.60
N ILE A 66 -10.58 -16.43 -6.60
CA ILE A 66 -9.91 -16.95 -7.80
C ILE A 66 -10.44 -18.35 -8.07
N ARG A 67 -10.88 -18.60 -9.30
CA ARG A 67 -11.29 -19.93 -9.75
C ARG A 67 -10.11 -20.70 -10.30
N VAL A 68 -10.08 -21.99 -10.04
CA VAL A 68 -9.12 -22.94 -10.64
C VAL A 68 -9.86 -24.02 -11.43
N PRO A 69 -9.18 -24.76 -12.32
CA PRO A 69 -9.83 -25.81 -13.09
C PRO A 69 -10.56 -26.84 -12.20
N PRO A 70 -11.73 -27.37 -12.61
CA PRO A 70 -12.43 -28.40 -11.87
C PRO A 70 -11.54 -29.62 -11.59
N GLY A 71 -11.63 -30.18 -10.38
CA GLY A 71 -10.79 -31.32 -9.98
C GLY A 71 -9.35 -30.95 -9.57
N SER A 72 -9.01 -29.66 -9.53
CA SER A 72 -7.71 -29.18 -9.02
C SER A 72 -7.41 -29.69 -7.62
N SER A 73 -6.16 -30.11 -7.40
CA SER A 73 -5.70 -30.63 -6.13
C SER A 73 -5.71 -29.56 -5.03
N ARG A 74 -5.83 -29.98 -3.77
CA ARG A 74 -5.72 -29.08 -2.61
C ARG A 74 -4.36 -28.34 -2.57
N GLY A 75 -3.30 -28.97 -3.07
CA GLY A 75 -1.97 -28.39 -3.19
C GLY A 75 -1.96 -27.20 -4.15
N LEU A 76 -2.50 -27.38 -5.36
CA LEU A 76 -2.61 -26.31 -6.36
C LEU A 76 -3.40 -25.11 -5.82
N LYS A 77 -4.55 -25.37 -5.16
CA LYS A 77 -5.35 -24.29 -4.56
C LYS A 77 -4.58 -23.50 -3.49
N ALA A 78 -3.78 -24.19 -2.68
CA ALA A 78 -2.95 -23.55 -1.66
C ALA A 78 -1.81 -22.73 -2.29
N ASP A 79 -1.21 -23.22 -3.38
CA ASP A 79 -0.16 -22.51 -4.11
C ASP A 79 -0.68 -21.25 -4.80
N VAL A 80 -1.84 -21.35 -5.48
CA VAL A 80 -2.53 -20.20 -6.09
C VAL A 80 -2.84 -19.15 -5.03
N ARG A 81 -3.41 -19.55 -3.88
CA ARG A 81 -3.72 -18.63 -2.77
C ARG A 81 -2.47 -17.90 -2.29
N ARG A 82 -1.40 -18.65 -1.98
CA ARG A 82 -0.13 -18.09 -1.49
C ARG A 82 0.52 -17.15 -2.51
N ALA A 83 0.50 -17.53 -3.79
CA ALA A 83 1.03 -16.70 -4.87
C ALA A 83 0.24 -15.40 -5.02
N ALA A 84 -1.09 -15.47 -5.01
CA ALA A 84 -1.97 -14.30 -5.06
C ALA A 84 -1.76 -13.35 -3.87
N GLU A 85 -1.70 -13.87 -2.65
CA GLU A 85 -1.41 -13.07 -1.45
C GLU A 85 -0.05 -12.37 -1.56
N ALA A 86 0.99 -13.10 -1.96
CA ALA A 86 2.33 -12.54 -2.15
C ALA A 86 2.38 -11.46 -3.24
N LEU A 87 1.60 -11.60 -4.32
CA LEU A 87 1.47 -10.56 -5.34
C LEU A 87 0.82 -9.30 -4.77
N LEU A 88 -0.25 -9.44 -3.99
CA LEU A 88 -0.95 -8.30 -3.38
C LEU A 88 -0.06 -7.56 -2.38
N TYR A 89 0.60 -8.28 -1.47
CA TYR A 89 1.54 -7.69 -0.50
C TYR A 89 2.68 -6.95 -1.19
N ARG A 90 3.20 -7.48 -2.30
CA ARG A 90 4.25 -6.82 -3.08
C ARG A 90 3.72 -5.60 -3.81
N TYR A 91 2.59 -5.71 -4.51
CA TYR A 91 2.08 -4.64 -5.38
C TYR A 91 1.58 -3.42 -4.59
N LEU A 92 0.93 -3.64 -3.44
CA LEU A 92 0.41 -2.58 -2.57
C LEU A 92 1.43 -2.11 -1.53
N ASN A 93 2.70 -2.49 -1.70
CA ASN A 93 3.76 -2.05 -0.82
C ASN A 93 4.16 -0.59 -1.10
N PRO A 94 4.26 0.29 -0.09
CA PRO A 94 4.63 1.68 -0.31
C PRO A 94 6.08 1.86 -0.80
N HIS A 95 6.98 0.90 -0.53
CA HIS A 95 8.40 0.97 -0.87
C HIS A 95 8.81 0.15 -2.11
N THR A 96 8.14 -0.97 -2.35
CA THR A 96 8.50 -1.91 -3.43
C THR A 96 7.38 -2.16 -4.43
N GLY A 97 6.19 -1.63 -4.16
CA GLY A 97 5.01 -1.84 -4.97
C GLY A 97 4.86 -0.84 -6.10
N GLY A 98 3.62 -0.64 -6.51
CA GLY A 98 3.26 0.18 -7.67
C GLY A 98 3.61 -0.48 -9.00
N SER A 99 3.18 0.15 -10.09
CA SER A 99 3.41 -0.36 -11.45
C SER A 99 4.90 -0.38 -11.84
N ALA A 100 5.70 0.52 -11.27
CA ALA A 100 7.14 0.60 -11.51
C ALA A 100 7.96 -0.37 -10.63
N GLY A 101 7.37 -0.97 -9.60
CA GLY A 101 8.08 -1.84 -8.65
C GLY A 101 9.10 -1.10 -7.76
N THR A 102 9.01 0.23 -7.67
CA THR A 102 9.92 1.09 -6.90
C THR A 102 9.19 1.82 -5.77
N GLY A 103 8.03 1.29 -5.36
CA GLY A 103 7.16 1.90 -4.35
C GLY A 103 5.95 2.59 -4.95
N TRP A 104 4.97 2.85 -4.09
CA TRP A 104 3.72 3.50 -4.50
C TRP A 104 3.92 5.02 -4.59
N PRO A 105 3.72 5.65 -5.76
CA PRO A 105 3.88 7.10 -5.88
C PRO A 105 2.83 7.86 -5.07
N PHE A 106 3.26 8.96 -4.45
CA PHE A 106 2.37 9.87 -3.73
C PHE A 106 1.22 10.37 -4.61
N GLY A 107 0.00 10.33 -4.08
CA GLY A 107 -1.22 10.78 -4.76
C GLY A 107 -1.65 9.92 -5.95
N ARG A 108 -0.94 8.82 -6.27
CA ARG A 108 -1.33 7.93 -7.36
C ARG A 108 -2.58 7.15 -6.97
N THR A 109 -3.63 7.31 -7.77
CA THR A 109 -4.87 6.56 -7.63
C THR A 109 -4.61 5.06 -7.80
N LEU A 110 -5.24 4.25 -6.94
CA LEU A 110 -5.30 2.79 -7.10
C LEU A 110 -6.61 2.43 -7.80
N HIS A 111 -6.53 1.80 -8.97
CA HIS A 111 -7.71 1.29 -9.67
C HIS A 111 -7.90 -0.20 -9.40
N LEU A 112 -9.15 -0.62 -9.19
CA LEU A 112 -9.46 -2.04 -8.98
C LEU A 112 -9.08 -2.90 -10.19
N SER A 113 -9.18 -2.35 -11.40
CA SER A 113 -8.77 -3.04 -12.63
C SER A 113 -7.29 -3.44 -12.63
N GLU A 114 -6.42 -2.70 -11.93
CA GLU A 114 -5.01 -3.07 -11.74
C GLU A 114 -4.89 -4.34 -10.90
N LEU A 115 -5.73 -4.49 -9.86
CA LEU A 115 -5.75 -5.68 -9.00
C LEU A 115 -6.31 -6.89 -9.73
N TYR A 116 -7.38 -6.73 -10.51
CA TYR A 116 -7.87 -7.79 -11.39
C TYR A 116 -6.76 -8.23 -12.36
N SER A 117 -6.10 -7.28 -13.03
CA SER A 117 -5.02 -7.58 -13.98
C SER A 117 -3.84 -8.26 -13.32
N LEU A 118 -3.45 -7.81 -12.12
CA LEU A 118 -2.40 -8.40 -11.31
C LEU A 118 -2.73 -9.84 -10.93
N LEU A 119 -3.91 -10.09 -10.39
CA LEU A 119 -4.32 -11.42 -9.91
C LEU A 119 -4.54 -12.42 -11.06
N ARG A 120 -4.88 -11.95 -12.26
CA ARG A 120 -4.92 -12.81 -13.46
C ARG A 120 -3.55 -13.37 -13.86
N THR A 121 -2.45 -12.80 -13.37
CA THR A 121 -1.09 -13.32 -13.63
C THR A 121 -0.71 -14.50 -12.73
N VAL A 122 -1.55 -14.86 -11.76
CA VAL A 122 -1.27 -15.94 -10.80
C VAL A 122 -1.24 -17.29 -11.53
N PRO A 123 -0.12 -18.03 -11.53
CA PRO A 123 -0.03 -19.33 -12.19
C PRO A 123 -1.01 -20.34 -11.58
N GLY A 124 -1.71 -21.07 -12.44
CA GLY A 124 -2.68 -22.09 -12.03
C GLY A 124 -4.08 -21.55 -11.69
N GLY A 125 -4.26 -20.23 -11.65
CA GLY A 125 -5.58 -19.60 -11.65
C GLY A 125 -6.20 -19.65 -13.05
N ASP A 126 -7.49 -19.96 -13.12
CA ASP A 126 -8.28 -19.95 -14.36
C ASP A 126 -8.78 -18.53 -14.65
N PHE A 127 -9.53 -17.95 -13.70
CA PHE A 127 -9.93 -16.55 -13.75
C PHE A 127 -10.18 -15.97 -12.36
N VAL A 128 -10.18 -14.64 -12.28
CA VAL A 128 -10.51 -13.88 -11.07
C VAL A 128 -12.00 -13.55 -11.13
N GLU A 129 -12.77 -14.09 -10.18
CA GLU A 129 -14.23 -13.96 -10.13
C GLU A 129 -14.67 -12.68 -9.43
N ASP A 130 -14.04 -12.34 -8.31
CA ASP A 130 -14.34 -11.13 -7.55
C ASP A 130 -13.08 -10.55 -6.91
N VAL A 131 -13.02 -9.22 -6.84
CA VAL A 131 -12.00 -8.45 -6.12
C VAL A 131 -12.70 -7.28 -5.45
N GLN A 132 -12.62 -7.27 -4.12
CA GLN A 132 -13.14 -6.21 -3.28
C GLN A 132 -11.99 -5.55 -2.54
N VAL A 133 -12.04 -4.22 -2.49
CA VAL A 133 -11.01 -3.40 -1.85
C VAL A 133 -11.63 -2.66 -0.68
N PHE A 134 -10.92 -2.63 0.43
CA PHE A 134 -11.35 -1.96 1.65
C PHE A 134 -10.25 -1.04 2.15
N LEU A 135 -10.62 0.18 2.50
CA LEU A 135 -9.81 1.00 3.39
C LEU A 135 -9.98 0.50 4.81
N THR A 136 -8.86 0.31 5.49
CA THR A 136 -8.80 -0.09 6.88
C THR A 136 -8.11 0.96 7.72
N GLU A 137 -8.36 0.94 9.02
CA GLU A 137 -7.60 1.73 9.97
C GLU A 137 -6.74 0.82 10.85
N PRO A 138 -5.43 1.08 10.98
CA PRO A 138 -4.58 0.39 11.94
C PRO A 138 -5.16 0.37 13.34
N GLY A 139 -5.34 -0.82 13.90
CA GLY A 139 -5.87 -1.00 15.25
C GLY A 139 -7.41 -0.98 15.33
N GLN A 140 -8.12 -0.72 14.23
CA GLN A 140 -9.58 -0.78 14.14
C GLN A 140 -10.01 -1.73 13.01
N GLN A 141 -9.83 -3.03 13.25
CA GLN A 141 -10.04 -4.08 12.23
C GLN A 141 -11.49 -4.20 11.74
N ASP A 142 -12.44 -3.69 12.51
CA ASP A 142 -13.88 -3.71 12.21
C ASP A 142 -14.30 -2.54 11.32
N LEU A 143 -13.53 -1.45 11.28
CA LEU A 143 -13.79 -0.33 10.38
C LEU A 143 -13.17 -0.61 9.02
N ARG A 144 -13.98 -1.21 8.14
CA ARG A 144 -13.63 -1.44 6.74
C ARG A 144 -14.57 -0.64 5.85
N GLN A 145 -14.01 0.33 5.13
CA GLN A 145 -14.78 1.10 4.16
C GLN A 145 -14.56 0.51 2.76
N PRO A 146 -15.62 0.03 2.08
CA PRO A 146 -15.48 -0.50 0.74
C PRO A 146 -15.09 0.59 -0.26
N VAL A 147 -14.20 0.26 -1.18
CA VAL A 147 -13.79 1.08 -2.31
C VAL A 147 -14.44 0.50 -3.57
N SER A 148 -15.11 1.35 -4.35
CA SER A 148 -15.96 0.90 -5.46
C SER A 148 -15.19 0.57 -6.73
N THR A 149 -14.51 1.54 -7.34
CA THR A 149 -13.80 1.36 -8.63
C THR A 149 -12.36 1.83 -8.59
N GLN A 150 -12.10 2.82 -7.76
CA GLN A 150 -10.79 3.40 -7.55
C GLN A 150 -10.72 4.05 -6.18
N LEU A 151 -9.52 4.05 -5.60
CA LEU A 151 -9.17 4.81 -4.41
C LEU A 151 -8.40 6.06 -4.85
N LEU A 152 -9.08 7.21 -4.79
CA LEU A 152 -8.46 8.51 -5.04
C LEU A 152 -7.62 8.90 -3.83
N LEU A 153 -6.34 9.17 -4.05
CA LEU A 153 -5.41 9.60 -3.01
C LEU A 153 -5.17 11.12 -3.11
N PRO A 154 -5.10 11.83 -1.98
CA PRO A 154 -4.63 13.21 -1.97
C PRO A 154 -3.13 13.27 -2.33
N PRO A 155 -2.57 14.45 -2.68
CA PRO A 155 -1.19 14.57 -3.14
C PRO A 155 -0.13 13.93 -2.23
N GLN A 156 -0.34 13.92 -0.90
CA GLN A 156 0.54 13.30 0.09
C GLN A 156 0.10 11.88 0.53
N GLY A 157 -0.89 11.30 -0.14
CA GLY A 157 -1.45 9.99 0.16
C GLY A 157 -0.61 8.87 -0.44
N VAL A 158 -0.43 7.78 0.32
CA VAL A 158 0.30 6.58 -0.10
C VAL A 158 -0.49 5.34 0.27
N VAL A 159 -0.56 4.38 -0.65
CA VAL A 159 -1.13 3.06 -0.38
C VAL A 159 -0.18 2.24 0.49
N VAL A 160 -0.75 1.59 1.50
CA VAL A 160 -0.05 0.62 2.32
C VAL A 160 -0.86 -0.68 2.35
N SER A 161 -0.22 -1.78 1.97
CA SER A 161 -0.80 -3.11 2.09
C SER A 161 -1.14 -3.45 3.54
N ASP A 162 -2.39 -3.88 3.77
CA ASP A 162 -2.87 -4.42 5.04
C ASP A 162 -3.22 -5.92 4.86
N LEU A 163 -4.20 -6.45 5.60
CA LEU A 163 -4.54 -7.86 5.55
C LEU A 163 -5.31 -8.22 4.27
N HIS A 164 -4.71 -9.07 3.44
CA HIS A 164 -5.36 -9.62 2.25
C HIS A 164 -5.99 -10.99 2.53
N THR A 165 -7.14 -11.26 1.94
CA THR A 165 -7.83 -12.56 2.01
C THR A 165 -8.05 -13.08 0.60
N VAL A 166 -7.49 -14.25 0.27
CA VAL A 166 -7.70 -14.89 -1.03
C VAL A 166 -8.40 -16.23 -0.84
N ARG A 167 -9.55 -16.39 -1.50
CA ARG A 167 -10.27 -17.66 -1.61
C ARG A 167 -10.01 -18.25 -2.99
N VAL A 168 -9.84 -19.56 -3.01
CA VAL A 168 -9.56 -20.31 -4.24
C VAL A 168 -10.54 -21.47 -4.35
N GLU A 169 -11.33 -21.48 -5.41
CA GLU A 169 -12.43 -22.43 -5.63
C GLU A 169 -12.25 -23.24 -6.91
#